data_AF-A0A2N3FIQ4-F1
#
_entry.id   AF-A0A2N3FIQ4-F1
#
_cell.length_a   1.000
_cell.length_b   1.000
_cell.length_c   1.000
_cell.angle_alpha   90.00
_cell.angle_beta   90.00
_cell.angle_gamma   90.00
#
_symmetry.space_group_name_H-M   'P 1'
#
loop_
_entity.id
_entity.type
_entity.pdbx_description
1 polymer ?
#
loop_
_entity_poly.entity_id
_entity_poly.type
_entity_poly.pdbx_seq_one_letter_code
_entity_poly.pdbx_strand_id
1 'polypeptide(L)'
;MEPCVVIPTFWTRRRMRGSDRGPFVYDHPTVIDSDGTLPECLRSLEIVNGLGRVVVLVAASDSSIEHEAEDRVRGILADFPGIDSIIVGPAEMGSLHRRMEQLEFADVLPAVGLASYGAVRNVGLVVAAILGCDFVVFVDDDQVISDPRFLEIAAEGIGETTAGGKTILAKSGYYTDEEGRYQVAGTAPWYDMFWRQDDAYNEALGVVAAPPRIRPSAVAFGGCLGIHRDMFMNVSFDPWVVRGEDIDYVINARMHGGDVFLDGEWSIIHRPPKLPSEARAFRQDVFRFIYEHRKLEFSKSQVDLRQVTPDSLNPYPGRFVDSSIGWRARITAIMRALAGKERSEYLNIARTVVPTASAFARDNCERYFVFQRRWPMLMDRLWEDVALKPLLTGERRVDRSAITGRFPVVRPD
;
A
#
# COMPACT_ATOMS: atom_id res chain seq x y z
N MET A 1 20.73 -8.83 -7.59
CA MET A 1 19.55 -8.98 -6.73
C MET A 1 18.37 -9.15 -7.67
N GLU A 2 17.66 -10.27 -7.61
CA GLU A 2 16.51 -10.50 -8.50
C GLU A 2 15.27 -9.84 -7.90
N PRO A 3 14.64 -8.87 -8.59
CA PRO A 3 13.49 -8.16 -8.06
C PRO A 3 12.21 -9.02 -8.15
N CYS A 4 11.42 -8.99 -7.09
CA CYS A 4 10.03 -9.47 -7.09
C CYS A 4 9.12 -8.25 -7.21
N VAL A 5 8.47 -8.09 -8.36
CA VAL A 5 7.52 -6.99 -8.58
C VAL A 5 6.17 -7.41 -8.01
N VAL A 6 5.58 -6.59 -7.13
CA VAL A 6 4.27 -6.86 -6.53
C VAL A 6 3.27 -5.81 -7.00
N ILE A 7 2.19 -6.28 -7.62
CA ILE A 7 1.12 -5.45 -8.17
C ILE A 7 -0.19 -5.74 -7.45
N PRO A 8 -0.62 -4.91 -6.50
CA PRO A 8 -1.95 -5.03 -5.94
C PRO A 8 -2.99 -4.50 -6.93
N THR A 9 -4.08 -5.25 -7.08
CA THR A 9 -5.24 -4.88 -7.90
C THR A 9 -6.48 -4.89 -7.03
N PHE A 10 -7.34 -3.90 -7.20
CA PHE A 10 -8.53 -3.71 -6.38
C PHE A 10 -9.79 -3.75 -7.23
N TRP A 11 -10.73 -4.65 -6.91
CA TRP A 11 -11.90 -4.93 -7.75
C TRP A 11 -13.21 -4.63 -7.01
N THR A 12 -14.21 -4.13 -7.74
CA THR A 12 -15.53 -3.81 -7.18
C THR A 12 -16.68 -4.16 -8.12
N ARG A 13 -17.88 -4.29 -7.56
CA ARG A 13 -19.11 -4.39 -8.36
C ARG A 13 -19.49 -3.06 -8.98
N ARG A 14 -20.23 -3.11 -10.09
CA ARG A 14 -20.79 -1.95 -10.82
C ARG A 14 -21.69 -1.02 -10.00
N ARG A 15 -22.32 -1.53 -8.95
CA ARG A 15 -23.20 -0.75 -8.05
C ARG A 15 -22.75 -0.90 -6.60
N MET A 16 -22.03 0.10 -6.10
CA MET A 16 -21.93 0.31 -4.65
C MET A 16 -23.24 0.92 -4.14
N ARG A 17 -24.24 0.09 -3.85
CA ARG A 17 -25.37 0.54 -3.01
C ARG A 17 -25.04 0.19 -1.56
N GLY A 18 -24.57 1.18 -0.80
CA GLY A 18 -24.61 1.16 0.67
C GLY A 18 -23.39 0.61 1.44
N SER A 19 -22.31 0.15 0.79
CA SER A 19 -21.09 -0.29 1.50
C SER A 19 -20.11 0.84 1.86
N ASP A 20 -20.38 2.07 1.43
CA ASP A 20 -19.48 3.24 1.52
C ASP A 20 -19.35 3.86 2.94
N ARG A 21 -19.78 3.14 3.98
CA ARG A 21 -19.83 3.65 5.37
C ARG A 21 -18.74 3.08 6.27
N GLY A 22 -18.02 2.04 5.83
CA GLY A 22 -16.87 1.50 6.53
C GLY A 22 -15.65 2.44 6.44
N PRO A 23 -14.66 2.28 7.33
CA PRO A 23 -13.41 3.04 7.27
C PRO A 23 -12.48 2.54 6.14
N PHE A 24 -12.55 1.26 5.79
CA PHE A 24 -11.75 0.65 4.73
C PHE A 24 -12.49 0.71 3.41
N VAL A 25 -12.04 1.59 2.54
CA VAL A 25 -12.58 1.75 1.18
C VAL A 25 -11.43 2.06 0.24
N TYR A 26 -11.31 1.25 -0.82
CA TYR A 26 -10.33 1.50 -1.87
C TYR A 26 -10.72 2.75 -2.68
N ASP A 27 -9.75 3.60 -2.98
CA ASP A 27 -9.94 4.88 -3.67
C ASP A 27 -10.38 4.68 -5.12
N HIS A 28 -9.77 3.69 -5.79
CA HIS A 28 -9.86 3.50 -7.23
C HIS A 28 -10.08 2.03 -7.64
N PRO A 29 -11.04 1.29 -7.04
CA PRO A 29 -11.24 -0.09 -7.43
C PRO A 29 -11.82 -0.19 -8.85
N THR A 30 -11.24 -1.08 -9.65
CA THR A 30 -11.69 -1.43 -11.00
C THR A 30 -13.02 -2.15 -10.93
N VAL A 31 -13.98 -1.72 -11.77
CA VAL A 31 -15.26 -2.43 -11.87
C VAL A 31 -15.03 -3.75 -12.59
N ILE A 32 -15.64 -4.82 -12.08
CA ILE A 32 -15.44 -6.19 -12.58
C ILE A 32 -15.73 -6.40 -14.08
N ASP A 33 -16.57 -5.55 -14.68
CA ASP A 33 -16.90 -5.57 -16.11
C ASP A 33 -15.93 -4.76 -16.98
N SER A 34 -14.84 -4.24 -16.39
CA SER A 34 -13.76 -3.51 -17.06
C SER A 34 -12.46 -4.29 -16.96
N ASP A 35 -11.49 -3.96 -17.81
CA ASP A 35 -10.09 -4.39 -17.62
C ASP A 35 -9.33 -3.43 -16.70
N GLY A 36 -9.86 -2.23 -16.44
CA GLY A 36 -9.19 -1.22 -15.64
C GLY A 36 -7.89 -0.73 -16.27
N THR A 37 -6.90 -0.45 -15.42
CA THR A 37 -5.57 0.07 -15.80
C THR A 37 -4.49 -1.02 -15.86
N LEU A 38 -4.77 -2.20 -15.28
CA LEU A 38 -3.82 -3.32 -15.21
C LEU A 38 -3.19 -3.71 -16.57
N PRO A 39 -3.92 -3.82 -17.70
CA PRO A 39 -3.30 -4.18 -18.98
C PRO A 39 -2.22 -3.21 -19.43
N GLU A 40 -2.39 -1.92 -19.13
CA GLU A 40 -1.40 -0.91 -19.50
C GLU A 40 -0.17 -0.96 -18.60
N CYS A 41 -0.38 -1.16 -17.30
CA CYS A 41 0.70 -1.43 -16.35
C CYS A 41 1.52 -2.65 -16.79
N LEU A 42 0.87 -3.78 -17.11
CA LEU A 42 1.52 -5.00 -17.59
C LEU A 42 2.30 -4.79 -18.88
N ARG A 43 1.72 -4.08 -19.86
CA ARG A 43 2.42 -3.75 -21.10
C ARG A 43 3.68 -2.91 -20.86
N SER A 44 3.64 -2.02 -19.87
CA SER A 44 4.79 -1.20 -19.50
C SER A 44 5.94 -2.00 -18.86
N LEU A 45 5.65 -3.20 -18.31
CA LEU A 45 6.67 -4.09 -17.76
C LEU A 45 7.46 -4.83 -18.86
N GLU A 46 6.88 -5.04 -20.05
CA GLU A 46 7.53 -5.81 -21.12
C GLU A 46 8.83 -5.15 -21.64
N ILE A 47 9.00 -3.84 -21.43
CA ILE A 47 10.21 -3.11 -21.81
C ILE A 47 11.29 -3.12 -20.71
N VAL A 48 10.98 -3.62 -19.52
CA VAL A 48 11.86 -3.51 -18.35
C VAL A 48 12.95 -4.59 -18.36
N ASN A 49 14.20 -4.15 -18.25
CA ASN A 49 15.35 -5.03 -18.16
C ASN A 49 15.35 -5.79 -16.84
N GLY A 50 15.60 -7.10 -16.91
CA GLY A 50 15.68 -7.93 -15.71
C GLY A 50 14.36 -7.99 -14.94
N LEU A 51 13.23 -7.89 -15.64
CA LEU A 51 11.90 -8.18 -15.10
C LEU A 51 11.95 -9.60 -14.52
N GLY A 52 12.03 -9.67 -13.19
CA GLY A 52 11.97 -10.92 -12.44
C GLY A 52 10.54 -11.41 -12.38
N ARG A 53 10.17 -12.01 -11.24
CA ARG A 53 8.81 -12.47 -11.03
C ARG A 53 7.85 -11.33 -10.74
N VAL A 54 6.63 -11.43 -11.27
CA VAL A 54 5.52 -10.52 -11.00
C VAL A 54 4.45 -11.22 -10.16
N VAL A 55 4.17 -10.71 -8.96
CA VAL A 55 3.11 -11.19 -8.07
C VAL A 55 1.93 -10.24 -8.17
N VAL A 56 0.80 -10.72 -8.70
CA VAL A 56 -0.44 -9.94 -8.82
C VAL A 56 -1.38 -10.32 -7.69
N LEU A 57 -1.66 -9.38 -6.79
CA LEU A 57 -2.58 -9.58 -5.66
C LEU A 57 -3.98 -9.14 -6.07
N VAL A 58 -4.98 -9.99 -5.85
CA VAL A 58 -6.36 -9.73 -6.30
C VAL A 58 -7.26 -9.46 -5.11
N ALA A 59 -7.35 -8.20 -4.70
CA ALA A 59 -8.24 -7.77 -3.63
C ALA A 59 -9.61 -7.36 -4.20
N ALA A 60 -10.69 -7.76 -3.54
CA ALA A 60 -12.03 -7.38 -3.92
C ALA A 60 -12.76 -6.68 -2.76
N SER A 61 -13.56 -5.67 -3.09
CA SER A 61 -14.37 -4.94 -2.11
C SER A 61 -15.53 -5.76 -1.54
N ASP A 62 -15.85 -6.90 -2.14
CA ASP A 62 -16.91 -7.79 -1.71
C ASP A 62 -16.58 -9.26 -1.99
N SER A 63 -16.74 -10.11 -0.98
CA SER A 63 -16.53 -11.56 -1.04
C SER A 63 -17.22 -12.27 -2.21
N SER A 64 -18.37 -11.76 -2.67
CA SER A 64 -19.12 -12.43 -3.74
C SER A 64 -18.47 -12.32 -5.12
N ILE A 65 -17.48 -11.44 -5.30
CA ILE A 65 -16.80 -11.24 -6.59
C ILE A 65 -15.32 -11.61 -6.56
N GLU A 66 -14.80 -12.13 -5.45
CA GLU A 66 -13.38 -12.45 -5.33
C GLU A 66 -12.92 -13.46 -6.40
N HIS A 67 -13.70 -14.51 -6.64
CA HIS A 67 -13.39 -15.51 -7.67
C HIS A 67 -13.54 -14.95 -9.09
N GLU A 68 -14.54 -14.08 -9.31
CA GLU A 68 -14.74 -13.42 -10.59
C GLU A 68 -13.58 -12.47 -10.91
N ALA A 69 -13.09 -11.74 -9.91
CA ALA A 69 -11.93 -10.85 -10.03
C ALA A 69 -10.66 -11.64 -10.33
N GLU A 70 -10.45 -12.78 -9.67
CA GLU A 70 -9.31 -13.66 -9.96
C GLU A 70 -9.36 -14.20 -11.40
N ASP A 71 -10.53 -14.67 -11.84
CA ASP A 71 -10.73 -15.13 -13.22
C ASP A 71 -10.50 -14.00 -14.24
N ARG A 72 -10.91 -12.77 -13.92
CA ARG A 72 -10.69 -11.58 -14.75
C ARG A 72 -9.21 -11.25 -14.89
N VAL A 73 -8.48 -11.17 -13.78
CA VAL A 73 -7.03 -10.92 -13.76
C VAL A 73 -6.29 -12.01 -14.53
N ARG A 74 -6.70 -13.27 -14.38
CA ARG A 74 -6.12 -14.38 -15.14
C ARG A 74 -6.36 -14.24 -16.65
N GLY A 75 -7.56 -13.80 -17.05
CA GLY A 75 -7.88 -13.48 -18.44
C GLY A 75 -6.97 -12.39 -19.00
N ILE A 76 -6.74 -11.31 -18.24
CA ILE A 76 -5.83 -10.22 -18.62
C ILE A 76 -4.39 -10.73 -18.78
N LEU A 77 -3.87 -11.47 -17.79
CA LEU A 77 -2.50 -12.01 -17.83
C LEU A 77 -2.26 -13.00 -18.97
N ALA A 78 -3.31 -13.66 -19.49
CA ALA A 78 -3.18 -14.55 -20.64
C ALA A 78 -2.72 -13.83 -21.91
N ASP A 79 -2.96 -12.51 -22.01
CA ASP A 79 -2.48 -11.67 -23.11
C ASP A 79 -1.01 -11.25 -22.95
N PHE A 80 -0.38 -11.54 -21.81
CA PHE A 80 1.02 -11.21 -21.49
C PHE A 80 1.86 -12.46 -21.13
N PRO A 81 1.96 -13.47 -22.01
CA PRO A 81 2.63 -14.74 -21.70
C PRO A 81 4.15 -14.61 -21.47
N GLY A 82 4.75 -13.46 -21.79
CA GLY A 82 6.16 -13.17 -21.53
C GLY A 82 6.47 -12.79 -20.08
N ILE A 83 5.46 -12.51 -19.26
CA ILE A 83 5.62 -12.12 -17.85
C ILE A 83 5.48 -13.36 -16.96
N ASP A 84 6.53 -13.73 -16.23
CA ASP A 84 6.45 -14.77 -15.18
C ASP A 84 5.59 -14.25 -14.02
N SER A 85 4.31 -14.62 -14.03
CA SER A 85 3.32 -14.09 -13.10
C SER A 85 2.76 -15.14 -12.13
N ILE A 86 2.62 -14.74 -10.87
CA ILE A 86 1.87 -15.47 -9.83
C ILE A 86 0.66 -14.66 -9.45
N ILE A 87 -0.52 -15.28 -9.50
CA ILE A 87 -1.78 -14.67 -9.04
C ILE A 87 -2.03 -15.14 -7.61
N VAL A 88 -2.30 -14.19 -6.71
CA VAL A 88 -2.68 -14.47 -5.33
C VAL A 88 -4.11 -14.00 -5.11
N GLY A 89 -5.03 -14.94 -5.22
CA GLY A 89 -6.47 -14.75 -4.97
C GLY A 89 -6.95 -15.55 -3.75
N PRO A 90 -8.27 -15.81 -3.64
CA PRO A 90 -8.87 -16.55 -2.52
C PRO A 90 -8.26 -17.94 -2.29
N ALA A 91 -7.91 -18.67 -3.35
CA ALA A 91 -7.38 -20.02 -3.24
C ALA A 91 -5.98 -20.04 -2.59
N GLU A 92 -5.10 -19.15 -3.04
CA GLU A 92 -3.74 -18.98 -2.51
C GLU A 92 -3.81 -18.43 -1.08
N MET A 93 -4.68 -17.45 -0.82
CA MET A 93 -4.91 -16.92 0.54
C MET A 93 -5.38 -18.01 1.51
N GLY A 94 -6.32 -18.87 1.09
CA GLY A 94 -6.76 -19.99 1.92
C GLY A 94 -5.64 -20.98 2.22
N SER A 95 -4.69 -21.18 1.30
CA SER A 95 -3.52 -22.03 1.52
C SER A 95 -2.51 -21.37 2.47
N LEU A 96 -2.25 -20.08 2.29
CA LEU A 96 -1.41 -19.28 3.18
C LEU A 96 -1.97 -19.29 4.61
N HIS A 97 -3.26 -19.01 4.79
CA HIS A 97 -3.88 -18.99 6.12
C HIS A 97 -3.81 -20.34 6.83
N ARG A 98 -4.12 -21.45 6.14
CA ARG A 98 -3.95 -22.80 6.72
C ARG A 98 -2.50 -23.07 7.13
N ARG A 99 -1.53 -22.61 6.33
CA ARG A 99 -0.11 -22.77 6.69
C ARG A 99 0.25 -21.92 7.90
N MET A 100 -0.23 -20.68 7.99
CA MET A 100 -0.03 -19.82 9.15
C MET A 100 -0.64 -20.43 10.42
N GLU A 101 -1.82 -21.04 10.34
CA GLU A 101 -2.43 -21.77 11.46
C GLU A 101 -1.56 -22.95 11.93
N GLN A 102 -1.03 -23.75 10.99
CA GLN A 102 -0.10 -24.84 11.28
C GLN A 102 1.20 -24.36 11.94
N LEU A 103 1.61 -23.13 11.65
CA LEU A 103 2.78 -22.47 12.22
C LEU A 103 2.47 -21.68 13.50
N GLU A 104 1.26 -21.84 14.05
CA GLU A 104 0.81 -21.19 15.30
C GLU A 104 0.70 -19.65 15.20
N PHE A 105 0.29 -19.13 14.03
CA PHE A 105 0.05 -17.70 13.74
C PHE A 105 -1.42 -17.38 13.47
N ALA A 106 -2.36 -18.17 14.02
CA ALA A 106 -3.79 -17.94 13.86
C ALA A 106 -4.25 -16.57 14.39
N ASP A 107 -3.53 -16.02 15.39
CA ASP A 107 -3.80 -14.73 16.03
C ASP A 107 -3.59 -13.52 15.11
N VAL A 108 -2.80 -13.65 14.05
CA VAL A 108 -2.43 -12.56 13.14
C VAL A 108 -3.01 -12.70 11.73
N LEU A 109 -3.82 -13.74 11.46
CA LEU A 109 -4.49 -13.91 10.16
C LEU A 109 -5.24 -12.66 9.68
N PRO A 110 -5.99 -11.92 10.53
CA PRO A 110 -6.72 -10.74 10.06
C PRO A 110 -5.82 -9.61 9.55
N ALA A 111 -4.54 -9.60 9.94
CA ALA A 111 -3.54 -8.62 9.53
C ALA A 111 -2.80 -8.98 8.23
N VAL A 112 -2.90 -10.24 7.80
CA VAL A 112 -2.32 -10.76 6.54
C VAL A 112 -3.46 -11.20 5.64
N GLY A 113 -4.02 -10.26 4.88
CA GLY A 113 -5.24 -10.50 4.10
C GLY A 113 -5.45 -9.47 3.00
N LEU A 114 -6.53 -9.64 2.24
CA LEU A 114 -6.84 -8.82 1.07
C LEU A 114 -7.92 -7.75 1.35
N ALA A 115 -8.05 -7.30 2.60
CA ALA A 115 -9.15 -6.45 3.07
C ALA A 115 -8.79 -4.96 3.28
N SER A 116 -7.51 -4.62 3.35
CA SER A 116 -7.03 -3.24 3.47
C SER A 116 -5.73 -3.05 2.68
N TYR A 117 -5.36 -1.80 2.38
CA TYR A 117 -4.13 -1.50 1.64
C TYR A 117 -2.88 -2.08 2.33
N GLY A 118 -2.70 -1.79 3.63
CA GLY A 118 -1.55 -2.33 4.38
C GLY A 118 -1.54 -3.86 4.46
N ALA A 119 -2.71 -4.50 4.66
CA ALA A 119 -2.80 -5.95 4.69
C ALA A 119 -2.43 -6.58 3.32
N VAL A 120 -2.89 -5.98 2.22
CA VAL A 120 -2.57 -6.43 0.86
C VAL A 120 -1.07 -6.32 0.60
N ARG A 121 -0.43 -5.20 0.97
CA ARG A 121 1.04 -5.06 0.85
C ARG A 121 1.77 -6.13 1.67
N ASN A 122 1.31 -6.43 2.89
CA ASN A 122 1.87 -7.50 3.72
C ASN A 122 1.76 -8.88 3.05
N VAL A 123 0.66 -9.19 2.35
CA VAL A 123 0.56 -10.43 1.55
C VAL A 123 1.66 -10.46 0.49
N GLY A 124 1.91 -9.35 -0.20
CA GLY A 124 3.02 -9.22 -1.14
C GLY A 124 4.38 -9.55 -0.54
N LEU A 125 4.69 -8.99 0.64
CA LEU A 125 5.93 -9.27 1.37
C LEU A 125 6.02 -10.74 1.81
N VAL A 126 4.93 -11.31 2.32
CA VAL A 126 4.85 -12.71 2.73
C VAL A 126 5.11 -13.65 1.55
N VAL A 127 4.49 -13.39 0.40
CA VAL A 127 4.70 -14.17 -0.83
C VAL A 127 6.14 -14.07 -1.28
N ALA A 128 6.74 -12.87 -1.25
CA ALA A 128 8.16 -12.69 -1.54
C ALA A 128 9.06 -13.49 -0.59
N ALA A 129 8.76 -13.53 0.70
CA ALA A 129 9.49 -14.34 1.68
C ALA A 129 9.38 -15.84 1.39
N ILE A 130 8.17 -16.35 1.08
CA ILE A 130 7.94 -17.75 0.70
C ILE A 130 8.76 -18.13 -0.54
N LEU A 131 8.90 -17.21 -1.49
CA LEU A 131 9.66 -17.43 -2.71
C LEU A 131 11.18 -17.29 -2.49
N GLY A 132 11.62 -16.70 -1.37
CA GLY A 132 13.03 -16.41 -1.07
C GLY A 132 13.56 -15.18 -1.81
N CYS A 133 12.70 -14.21 -2.12
CA CYS A 133 13.09 -13.01 -2.84
C CYS A 133 13.79 -12.02 -1.90
N ASP A 134 14.94 -11.47 -2.33
CA ASP A 134 15.72 -10.54 -1.50
C ASP A 134 15.26 -9.07 -1.62
N PHE A 135 14.46 -8.75 -2.65
CA PHE A 135 14.03 -7.40 -2.95
C PHE A 135 12.64 -7.38 -3.57
N VAL A 136 11.76 -6.60 -2.96
CA VAL A 136 10.39 -6.39 -3.42
C VAL A 136 10.27 -5.00 -4.01
N VAL A 137 9.68 -4.88 -5.19
CA VAL A 137 9.32 -3.59 -5.79
C VAL A 137 7.80 -3.56 -5.95
N PHE A 138 7.14 -2.66 -5.25
CA PHE A 138 5.72 -2.42 -5.42
C PHE A 138 5.46 -1.49 -6.60
N VAL A 139 4.50 -1.86 -7.44
CA VAL A 139 3.97 -1.08 -8.56
C VAL A 139 2.45 -1.16 -8.52
N ASP A 140 1.75 -0.03 -8.56
CA ASP A 140 0.28 -0.05 -8.56
C ASP A 140 -0.26 -0.26 -9.98
N ASP A 141 -1.48 -0.80 -10.08
CA ASP A 141 -2.09 -1.14 -11.36
C ASP A 141 -2.46 0.08 -12.22
N ASP A 142 -2.47 1.28 -11.64
CA ASP A 142 -2.71 2.57 -12.31
C ASP A 142 -1.42 3.31 -12.70
N GLN A 143 -0.28 2.61 -12.69
CA GLN A 143 1.03 3.19 -12.98
C GLN A 143 1.66 2.58 -14.22
N VAL A 144 2.46 3.42 -14.91
CA VAL A 144 3.08 3.08 -16.19
C VAL A 144 4.58 3.36 -16.11
N ILE A 145 5.37 2.34 -16.43
CA ILE A 145 6.84 2.43 -16.48
C ILE A 145 7.27 2.88 -17.87
N SER A 146 8.08 3.93 -17.93
CA SER A 146 8.62 4.47 -19.19
C SER A 146 10.11 4.18 -19.40
N ASP A 147 10.85 3.79 -18.36
CA ASP A 147 12.29 3.55 -18.41
C ASP A 147 12.61 2.05 -18.35
N PRO A 148 13.27 1.47 -19.38
CA PRO A 148 13.74 0.08 -19.35
C PRO A 148 14.63 -0.25 -18.15
N ARG A 149 15.34 0.74 -17.59
CA ARG A 149 16.23 0.59 -16.43
C ARG A 149 15.51 0.74 -15.09
N PHE A 150 14.18 0.81 -15.06
CA PHE A 150 13.39 1.06 -13.85
C PHE A 150 13.79 0.18 -12.65
N LEU A 151 13.96 -1.14 -12.85
CA LEU A 151 14.35 -2.06 -11.79
C LEU A 151 15.85 -2.00 -11.44
N GLU A 152 16.70 -1.65 -12.41
CA GLU A 152 18.13 -1.39 -12.15
C GLU A 152 18.26 -0.17 -11.23
N ILE A 153 17.58 0.92 -11.59
CA ILE A 153 17.49 2.15 -10.81
C ILE A 153 16.91 1.85 -9.42
N ALA A 154 15.86 1.04 -9.31
CA ALA A 154 15.29 0.64 -8.02
C ALA A 154 16.32 -0.04 -7.10
N ALA A 155 17.18 -0.89 -7.64
CA ALA A 155 18.21 -1.61 -6.89
C ALA A 155 19.46 -0.78 -6.57
N GLU A 156 19.74 0.29 -7.31
CA GLU A 156 20.91 1.16 -7.07
C GLU A 156 20.92 1.71 -5.62
N GLY A 157 22.03 1.54 -4.93
CA GLY A 157 22.22 1.97 -3.54
C GLY A 157 21.60 1.07 -2.47
N ILE A 158 20.75 0.08 -2.81
CA ILE A 158 20.18 -0.85 -1.83
C ILE A 158 21.29 -1.68 -1.19
N GLY A 159 21.29 -1.74 0.14
CA GLY A 159 22.33 -2.39 0.95
C GLY A 159 23.58 -1.54 1.19
N GLU A 160 23.73 -0.41 0.50
CA GLU A 160 24.85 0.50 0.71
C GLU A 160 24.65 1.35 1.98
N THR A 161 25.76 1.79 2.56
CA THR A 161 25.75 2.67 3.74
C THR A 161 25.96 4.11 3.28
N THR A 162 25.01 4.97 3.61
CA THR A 162 25.11 6.41 3.35
C THR A 162 26.26 7.05 4.14
N ALA A 163 26.70 8.23 3.72
CA ALA A 163 27.70 9.01 4.45
C ALA A 163 27.31 9.29 5.92
N GLY A 164 26.01 9.27 6.24
CA GLY A 164 25.48 9.40 7.60
C GLY A 164 25.45 8.10 8.41
N GLY A 165 26.03 7.00 7.90
CA GLY A 165 26.11 5.71 8.60
C GLY A 165 24.82 4.88 8.56
N LYS A 166 23.82 5.28 7.78
CA LYS A 166 22.54 4.55 7.62
C LYS A 166 22.59 3.65 6.40
N THR A 167 22.18 2.40 6.54
CA THR A 167 22.04 1.45 5.41
C THR A 167 20.72 1.69 4.68
N ILE A 168 20.77 1.73 3.34
CA ILE A 168 19.58 1.90 2.50
C ILE A 168 18.91 0.54 2.33
N LEU A 169 17.89 0.25 3.13
CA LEU A 169 17.12 -1.00 3.06
C LEU A 169 15.72 -0.80 2.46
N ALA A 170 15.27 0.44 2.29
CA ALA A 170 14.03 0.78 1.62
C ALA A 170 14.21 2.08 0.85
N LYS A 171 13.70 2.11 -0.37
CA LYS A 171 13.78 3.25 -1.28
C LYS A 171 12.45 3.46 -1.96
N SER A 172 12.06 4.71 -2.12
CA SER A 172 10.87 5.14 -2.85
C SER A 172 11.34 5.97 -4.04
N GLY A 173 10.70 5.78 -5.18
CA GLY A 173 10.72 6.77 -6.26
C GLY A 173 9.66 7.84 -6.01
N TYR A 174 9.22 8.49 -7.07
CA TYR A 174 8.16 9.51 -7.04
C TYR A 174 7.23 9.40 -8.25
N TYR A 175 6.03 9.95 -8.11
CA TYR A 175 5.05 9.98 -9.18
C TYR A 175 5.23 11.20 -10.09
N THR A 176 5.05 10.97 -11.39
CA THR A 176 4.93 12.03 -12.39
C THR A 176 3.62 11.89 -13.15
N ASP A 177 3.08 13.01 -13.64
CA ASP A 177 2.08 12.96 -14.71
C ASP A 177 2.72 12.69 -16.08
N GLU A 178 1.90 12.65 -17.13
CA GLU A 178 2.37 12.39 -18.51
C GLU A 178 3.32 13.48 -19.04
N GLU A 179 3.27 14.67 -18.46
CA GLU A 179 4.17 15.78 -18.78
C GLU A 179 5.43 15.81 -17.88
N GLY A 180 5.61 14.81 -17.02
CA GLY A 180 6.77 14.72 -16.13
C GLY A 180 6.69 15.61 -14.89
N ARG A 181 5.53 16.20 -14.59
CA ARG A 181 5.35 17.04 -13.39
C ARG A 181 5.05 16.15 -12.19
N TYR A 182 5.72 16.42 -11.07
CA TYR A 182 5.54 15.69 -9.81
C TYR A 182 4.90 16.53 -8.70
N GLN A 183 4.70 17.83 -8.92
CA GLN A 183 4.07 18.74 -7.96
C GLN A 183 2.60 18.96 -8.31
N VAL A 184 1.77 19.10 -7.27
CA VAL A 184 0.37 19.48 -7.42
C VAL A 184 0.31 20.96 -7.83
N ALA A 185 -0.32 21.24 -8.95
CA ALA A 185 -0.50 22.60 -9.44
C ALA A 185 -1.70 23.29 -8.77
N GLY A 186 -1.59 24.61 -8.58
CA GLY A 186 -2.67 25.45 -8.09
C GLY A 186 -2.34 26.17 -6.79
N THR A 187 -3.27 27.02 -6.36
CA THR A 187 -3.19 27.70 -5.07
C THR A 187 -4.26 27.14 -4.15
N ALA A 188 -3.85 26.83 -2.91
CA ALA A 188 -4.78 26.36 -1.89
C ALA A 188 -5.93 27.36 -1.72
N PRO A 189 -7.20 26.92 -1.81
CA PRO A 189 -8.34 27.78 -1.53
C PRO A 189 -8.30 28.33 -0.10
N TRP A 190 -8.92 29.49 0.14
CA TRP A 190 -8.94 30.11 1.47
C TRP A 190 -9.53 29.20 2.56
N TYR A 191 -10.48 28.34 2.20
CA TYR A 191 -11.15 27.42 3.13
C TYR A 191 -10.27 26.23 3.54
N ASP A 192 -9.09 26.08 2.93
CA ASP A 192 -8.07 25.07 3.26
C ASP A 192 -6.93 25.62 4.12
N MET A 193 -7.10 26.81 4.70
CA MET A 193 -6.09 27.45 5.57
C MET A 193 -5.53 26.51 6.65
N PHE A 194 -6.34 25.60 7.20
CA PHE A 194 -5.92 24.61 8.21
C PHE A 194 -5.64 23.22 7.63
N TRP A 195 -5.76 23.04 6.32
CA TRP A 195 -5.58 21.78 5.59
C TRP A 195 -4.86 21.99 4.26
N ARG A 196 -3.72 22.67 4.29
CA ARG A 196 -2.94 23.03 3.10
C ARG A 196 -2.16 21.86 2.47
N GLN A 197 -2.73 20.65 2.46
CA GLN A 197 -2.03 19.37 2.24
C GLN A 197 -1.09 19.39 1.04
N ASP A 198 -1.57 19.87 -0.11
CA ASP A 198 -0.81 19.97 -1.35
C ASP A 198 0.45 20.85 -1.19
N ASP A 199 0.39 21.93 -0.41
CA ASP A 199 1.55 22.78 -0.16
C ASP A 199 2.64 22.04 0.64
N ALA A 200 2.26 21.29 1.68
CA ALA A 200 3.23 20.51 2.46
C ALA A 200 3.78 19.33 1.67
N TYR A 201 2.93 18.70 0.85
CA TYR A 201 3.33 17.65 -0.08
C TYR A 201 4.36 18.20 -1.09
N ASN A 202 4.07 19.33 -1.74
CA ASN A 202 4.98 19.96 -2.69
C ASN A 202 6.31 20.37 -2.05
N GLU A 203 6.28 20.86 -0.80
CA GLU A 203 7.48 21.17 -0.02
C GLU A 203 8.31 19.90 0.25
N ALA A 204 7.66 18.77 0.60
CA ALA A 204 8.34 17.49 0.81
C ALA A 204 9.02 16.98 -0.46
N LEU A 205 8.40 17.21 -1.62
CA LEU A 205 8.99 16.85 -2.92
C LEU A 205 10.14 17.74 -3.37
N GLY A 206 10.48 18.79 -2.61
CA GLY A 206 11.75 19.50 -2.79
C GLY A 206 12.98 18.56 -2.68
N VAL A 207 12.84 17.40 -2.05
CA VAL A 207 13.89 16.36 -1.97
C VAL A 207 14.21 15.76 -3.33
N VAL A 208 13.25 15.64 -4.26
CA VAL A 208 13.43 15.01 -5.58
C VAL A 208 14.55 15.69 -6.38
N ALA A 209 14.61 17.03 -6.35
CA ALA A 209 15.59 17.81 -7.10
C ALA A 209 16.88 18.12 -6.31
N ALA A 210 16.97 17.69 -5.04
CA ALA A 210 18.06 18.08 -4.15
C ALA A 210 19.19 17.04 -4.14
N PRO A 211 20.47 17.42 -4.37
CA PRO A 211 21.60 16.48 -4.22
C PRO A 211 21.85 16.14 -2.74
N PRO A 212 22.35 14.94 -2.38
CA PRO A 212 22.64 13.81 -3.25
C PRO A 212 21.36 13.12 -3.76
N ARG A 213 21.43 12.34 -4.83
CA ARG A 213 20.29 11.71 -5.50
C ARG A 213 19.36 10.91 -4.57
N ILE A 214 19.93 10.12 -3.65
CA ILE A 214 19.17 9.29 -2.70
C ILE A 214 19.23 9.95 -1.31
N ARG A 215 18.08 10.30 -0.74
CA ARG A 215 17.98 11.04 0.53
C ARG A 215 16.95 10.45 1.48
N PRO A 216 17.15 10.50 2.80
CA PRO A 216 16.10 10.16 3.74
C PRO A 216 14.86 11.01 3.48
N SER A 217 13.69 10.37 3.49
CA SER A 217 12.41 11.02 3.22
C SER A 217 11.38 10.69 4.29
N ALA A 218 10.43 11.59 4.51
CA ALA A 218 9.23 11.37 5.31
C ALA A 218 8.03 10.94 4.46
N VAL A 219 8.21 10.92 3.13
CA VAL A 219 7.21 10.55 2.12
C VAL A 219 7.72 9.34 1.36
N ALA A 220 6.82 8.40 1.12
CA ALA A 220 7.01 7.29 0.20
C ALA A 220 5.78 7.19 -0.70
N PHE A 221 5.96 6.49 -1.81
CA PHE A 221 4.97 6.34 -2.85
C PHE A 221 4.70 4.85 -3.04
N GLY A 222 3.51 4.39 -2.64
CA GLY A 222 3.19 2.96 -2.53
C GLY A 222 3.46 2.12 -3.78
N GLY A 223 3.23 2.64 -4.98
CA GLY A 223 3.51 1.97 -6.25
C GLY A 223 4.87 2.32 -6.88
N CYS A 224 5.74 3.02 -6.16
CA CYS A 224 7.14 3.16 -6.54
C CYS A 224 8.01 2.96 -5.31
N LEU A 225 7.91 1.76 -4.71
CA LEU A 225 8.54 1.45 -3.43
C LEU A 225 9.32 0.13 -3.50
N GLY A 226 10.62 0.21 -3.29
CA GLY A 226 11.56 -0.90 -3.23
C GLY A 226 11.95 -1.22 -1.79
N ILE A 227 11.84 -2.48 -1.37
CA ILE A 227 12.10 -2.90 0.01
C ILE A 227 13.00 -4.14 0.00
N HIS A 228 14.14 -4.03 0.66
CA HIS A 228 15.09 -5.12 0.87
C HIS A 228 14.59 -6.09 1.95
N ARG A 229 14.98 -7.37 1.85
CA ARG A 229 14.61 -8.43 2.81
C ARG A 229 14.89 -8.04 4.26
N ASP A 230 16.03 -7.44 4.53
CA ASP A 230 16.40 -7.09 5.91
C ASP A 230 15.44 -6.04 6.51
N MET A 231 14.73 -5.26 5.67
CA MET A 231 13.66 -4.39 6.12
C MET A 231 12.33 -5.15 6.18
N PHE A 232 11.86 -5.75 5.08
CA PHE A 232 10.50 -6.31 5.05
C PHE A 232 10.32 -7.55 5.93
N MET A 233 11.39 -8.29 6.22
CA MET A 233 11.36 -9.39 7.19
C MET A 233 11.16 -8.88 8.62
N ASN A 234 11.50 -7.62 8.89
CA ASN A 234 11.48 -7.04 10.23
C ASN A 234 10.35 -6.03 10.44
N VAL A 235 9.88 -5.36 9.41
CA VAL A 235 8.87 -4.29 9.48
C VAL A 235 7.70 -4.58 8.56
N SER A 236 6.49 -4.55 9.12
CA SER A 236 5.24 -4.72 8.38
C SER A 236 4.57 -3.38 8.04
N PHE A 237 3.70 -3.41 7.02
CA PHE A 237 2.70 -2.37 6.85
C PHE A 237 1.62 -2.49 7.93
N ASP A 238 1.04 -1.36 8.35
CA ASP A 238 -0.06 -1.35 9.30
C ASP A 238 -1.39 -1.70 8.61
N PRO A 239 -2.05 -2.83 8.94
CA PRO A 239 -3.33 -3.19 8.33
C PRO A 239 -4.48 -2.25 8.71
N TRP A 240 -4.36 -1.51 9.81
CA TRP A 240 -5.42 -0.66 10.37
C TRP A 240 -5.33 0.80 9.92
N VAL A 241 -4.25 1.19 9.23
CA VAL A 241 -4.23 2.46 8.52
C VAL A 241 -5.17 2.36 7.31
N VAL A 242 -6.18 3.23 7.28
CA VAL A 242 -7.28 3.11 6.30
C VAL A 242 -6.85 3.50 4.88
N ARG A 243 -5.85 4.38 4.77
CA ARG A 243 -5.32 5.00 3.56
C ARG A 243 -3.95 5.59 3.89
N GLY A 244 -3.01 5.58 2.94
CA GLY A 244 -1.68 6.17 3.15
C GLY A 244 -0.72 5.25 3.89
N GLU A 245 -0.86 3.95 3.63
CA GLU A 245 -0.03 2.89 4.19
C GLU A 245 1.45 3.03 3.84
N ASP A 246 1.77 3.70 2.73
CA ASP A 246 3.13 3.99 2.28
C ASP A 246 3.86 4.95 3.21
N ILE A 247 3.25 6.08 3.55
CA ILE A 247 3.80 7.05 4.50
C ILE A 247 3.76 6.49 5.93
N ASP A 248 2.72 5.74 6.29
CA ASP A 248 2.71 5.02 7.57
C ASP A 248 3.85 3.99 7.65
N TYR A 249 4.21 3.33 6.55
CA TYR A 249 5.37 2.44 6.50
C TYR A 249 6.68 3.19 6.74
N VAL A 250 6.83 4.44 6.28
CA VAL A 250 7.99 5.29 6.65
C VAL A 250 8.05 5.51 8.16
N ILE A 251 6.90 5.75 8.80
CA ILE A 251 6.80 5.90 10.26
C ILE A 251 7.19 4.59 10.96
N ASN A 252 6.68 3.45 10.48
CA ASN A 252 6.98 2.12 11.02
C ASN A 252 8.47 1.80 10.93
N ALA A 253 9.08 2.00 9.75
CA ALA A 253 10.51 1.78 9.54
C ALA A 253 11.35 2.61 10.52
N ARG A 254 11.00 3.90 10.69
CA ARG A 254 11.70 4.79 11.64
C ARG A 254 11.56 4.36 13.10
N MET A 255 10.37 3.91 13.52
CA MET A 255 10.16 3.37 14.87
C MET A 255 11.06 2.16 15.15
N HIS A 256 11.28 1.31 14.14
CA HIS A 256 12.16 0.14 14.22
C HIS A 256 13.62 0.43 13.86
N GLY A 257 13.97 1.70 13.66
CA GLY A 257 15.34 2.14 13.48
C GLY A 257 15.90 2.07 12.06
N GLY A 258 15.08 1.71 11.08
CA GLY A 258 15.35 1.88 9.66
C GLY A 258 14.93 3.25 9.14
N ASP A 259 15.22 3.51 7.87
CA ASP A 259 14.76 4.71 7.17
C ASP A 259 14.31 4.33 5.75
N VAL A 260 13.36 5.10 5.22
CA VAL A 260 12.99 5.06 3.81
C VAL A 260 13.64 6.25 3.11
N PHE A 261 14.27 5.99 1.98
CA PHE A 261 14.95 6.99 1.17
C PHE A 261 14.14 7.32 -0.08
N LEU A 262 14.15 8.56 -0.53
CA LEU A 262 13.63 8.96 -1.83
C LEU A 262 14.78 9.01 -2.84
N ASP A 263 14.57 8.45 -4.03
CA ASP A 263 15.49 8.51 -5.16
C ASP A 263 14.98 9.52 -6.20
N GLY A 264 15.73 10.60 -6.39
CA GLY A 264 15.37 11.68 -7.33
C GLY A 264 15.42 11.31 -8.81
N GLU A 265 15.97 10.16 -9.18
CA GLU A 265 15.99 9.66 -10.57
C GLU A 265 15.07 8.44 -10.78
N TRP A 266 14.39 7.97 -9.74
CA TRP A 266 13.45 6.86 -9.86
C TRP A 266 12.01 7.38 -9.92
N SER A 267 11.45 7.47 -11.12
CA SER A 267 10.08 7.93 -11.32
C SER A 267 9.19 6.88 -11.99
N ILE A 268 7.88 7.03 -11.79
CA ILE A 268 6.86 6.27 -12.47
C ILE A 268 5.69 7.19 -12.84
N ILE A 269 5.08 6.95 -13.99
CA ILE A 269 3.93 7.75 -14.44
C ILE A 269 2.69 7.28 -13.68
N HIS A 270 2.00 8.18 -12.99
CA HIS A 270 0.79 7.88 -12.22
C HIS A 270 -0.45 8.37 -12.96
N ARG A 271 -1.41 7.47 -13.20
CA ARG A 271 -2.66 7.77 -13.92
C ARG A 271 -3.90 7.46 -13.07
N PRO A 272 -4.08 8.17 -11.95
CA PRO A 272 -5.22 7.89 -11.08
C PRO A 272 -6.52 8.22 -11.81
N PRO A 273 -7.57 7.39 -11.69
CA PRO A 273 -8.87 7.75 -12.20
C PRO A 273 -9.41 8.98 -11.44
N LYS A 274 -10.31 9.73 -12.10
CA LYS A 274 -10.85 10.97 -11.53
C LYS A 274 -11.51 10.72 -10.18
N LEU A 275 -11.13 11.53 -9.19
CA LEU A 275 -11.74 11.52 -7.87
C LEU A 275 -13.26 11.80 -7.98
N PRO A 276 -14.13 10.91 -7.46
CA PRO A 276 -15.56 11.07 -7.56
C PRO A 276 -16.12 12.13 -6.60
N SER A 277 -15.42 12.41 -5.48
CA SER A 277 -15.86 13.38 -4.46
C SER A 277 -14.66 13.88 -3.64
N GLU A 278 -14.53 15.20 -3.53
CA GLU A 278 -13.52 15.85 -2.68
C GLU A 278 -13.83 15.65 -1.18
N ALA A 279 -15.12 15.66 -0.81
CA ALA A 279 -15.54 15.38 0.56
C ALA A 279 -15.19 13.97 1.01
N ARG A 280 -15.29 12.98 0.11
CA ARG A 280 -14.90 11.59 0.38
C ARG A 280 -13.39 11.44 0.59
N ALA A 281 -12.59 12.04 -0.28
CA ALA A 281 -11.13 12.04 -0.11
C ALA A 281 -10.73 12.68 1.23
N PHE A 282 -11.31 13.84 1.54
CA PHE A 282 -11.08 14.52 2.81
C PHE A 282 -11.52 13.67 4.02
N ARG A 283 -12.65 12.97 3.92
CA ARG A 283 -13.10 12.03 4.96
C ARG A 283 -12.05 10.95 5.23
N GLN A 284 -11.48 10.35 4.19
CA GLN A 284 -10.45 9.32 4.34
C GLN A 284 -9.17 9.89 4.97
N ASP A 285 -8.76 11.09 4.57
CA ASP A 285 -7.59 11.74 5.16
C ASP A 285 -7.80 12.09 6.65
N VAL A 286 -9.02 12.44 7.04
CA VAL A 286 -9.37 12.63 8.47
C VAL A 286 -9.18 11.33 9.26
N PHE A 287 -9.64 10.19 8.74
CA PHE A 287 -9.41 8.89 9.40
C PHE A 287 -7.91 8.57 9.49
N ARG A 288 -7.20 8.73 8.37
CA ARG A 288 -5.76 8.48 8.26
C ARG A 288 -4.97 9.28 9.30
N PHE A 289 -5.06 10.60 9.27
CA PHE A 289 -4.17 11.44 10.06
C PHE A 289 -4.50 11.42 11.56
N ILE A 290 -5.79 11.24 11.93
CA ILE A 290 -6.16 11.03 13.33
C ILE A 290 -5.63 9.68 13.84
N TYR A 291 -5.67 8.63 13.01
CA TYR A 291 -5.10 7.33 13.33
C TYR A 291 -3.58 7.41 13.49
N GLU A 292 -2.87 7.97 12.51
CA GLU A 292 -1.41 8.15 12.52
C GLU A 292 -0.95 8.96 13.76
N HIS A 293 -1.63 10.08 14.07
CA HIS A 293 -1.37 10.84 15.28
C HIS A 293 -1.49 9.98 16.54
N ARG A 294 -2.60 9.23 16.68
CA ARG A 294 -2.84 8.38 17.86
C ARG A 294 -1.80 7.26 17.97
N LYS A 295 -1.39 6.69 16.85
CA LYS A 295 -0.34 5.68 16.76
C LYS A 295 1.01 6.23 17.22
N LEU A 296 1.39 7.44 16.81
CA LEU A 296 2.57 8.14 17.32
C LEU A 296 2.51 8.41 18.82
N GLU A 297 1.34 8.79 19.35
CA GLU A 297 1.19 8.95 20.80
C GLU A 297 1.32 7.63 21.56
N PHE A 298 0.77 6.54 21.01
CA PHE A 298 0.88 5.22 21.62
C PHE A 298 2.33 4.70 21.55
N SER A 299 3.06 4.92 20.46
CA SER A 299 4.44 4.44 20.31
C SER A 299 5.39 5.02 21.35
N LYS A 300 5.13 6.23 21.87
CA LYS A 300 5.90 6.84 22.97
C LYS A 300 5.89 6.00 24.26
N SER A 301 4.87 5.16 24.45
CA SER A 301 4.78 4.24 25.60
C SER A 301 5.59 2.95 25.42
N GLN A 302 6.09 2.68 24.20
CA GLN A 302 6.83 1.47 23.88
C GLN A 302 8.33 1.72 24.09
N VAL A 303 8.94 0.94 24.99
CA VAL A 303 10.34 1.15 25.41
C VAL A 303 11.34 0.78 24.29
N ASP A 304 11.01 -0.21 23.47
CA ASP A 304 11.91 -0.78 22.46
C ASP A 304 11.88 -0.03 21.12
N LEU A 305 11.06 1.01 20.98
CA LEU A 305 10.89 1.76 19.73
C LEU A 305 11.61 3.11 19.77
N ARG A 306 12.18 3.52 18.63
CA ARG A 306 12.64 4.89 18.45
C ARG A 306 11.44 5.83 18.42
N GLN A 307 11.57 6.95 19.12
CA GLN A 307 10.53 7.98 19.11
C GLN A 307 10.53 8.72 17.78
N VAL A 308 9.38 8.70 17.11
CA VAL A 308 9.11 9.49 15.91
C VAL A 308 8.22 10.66 16.31
N THR A 309 8.68 11.88 16.06
CA THR A 309 7.93 13.10 16.39
C THR A 309 7.31 13.69 15.13
N PRO A 310 6.19 14.44 15.25
CA PRO A 310 5.64 15.20 14.13
C PRO A 310 6.69 16.10 13.45
N ASP A 311 7.57 16.73 14.22
CA ASP A 311 8.63 17.58 13.69
C ASP A 311 9.62 16.82 12.81
N SER A 312 9.94 15.56 13.16
CA SER A 312 10.82 14.71 12.35
C SER A 312 10.19 14.29 11.00
N LEU A 313 8.87 14.48 10.86
CA LEU A 313 8.08 14.19 9.67
C LEU A 313 7.74 15.44 8.87
N ASN A 314 8.28 16.61 9.23
CA ASN A 314 8.13 17.82 8.42
C ASN A 314 8.92 17.69 7.10
N PRO A 315 8.41 18.30 6.01
CA PRO A 315 7.22 19.15 5.95
C PRO A 315 5.89 18.37 5.83
N TYR A 316 5.93 17.10 5.39
CA TYR A 316 4.76 16.22 5.26
C TYR A 316 5.14 14.78 5.65
N PRO A 317 4.32 14.08 6.47
CA PRO A 317 3.02 14.46 7.02
C PRO A 317 3.06 15.26 8.34
N GLY A 318 4.21 15.78 8.79
CA GLY A 318 4.43 16.32 10.15
C GLY A 318 3.26 17.08 10.79
N ARG A 319 2.85 18.21 10.23
CA ARG A 319 1.71 19.00 10.77
C ARG A 319 0.36 18.28 10.77
N PHE A 320 0.20 17.18 10.02
CA PHE A 320 -1.04 16.42 9.97
C PHE A 320 -1.08 15.33 11.03
N VAL A 321 0.05 14.99 11.65
CA VAL A 321 0.13 13.96 12.68
C VAL A 321 0.42 14.53 14.07
N ASP A 322 0.31 15.86 14.23
CA ASP A 322 0.39 16.54 15.51
C ASP A 322 -0.96 16.56 16.26
N SER A 323 -0.93 16.98 17.53
CA SER A 323 -2.11 17.02 18.41
C SER A 323 -3.25 17.93 17.93
N SER A 324 -3.00 18.83 16.98
CA SER A 324 -3.97 19.77 16.45
C SER A 324 -4.87 19.18 15.35
N ILE A 325 -4.55 17.98 14.84
CA ILE A 325 -5.22 17.38 13.69
C ILE A 325 -6.75 17.30 13.82
N GLY A 326 -7.25 16.89 14.99
CA GLY A 326 -8.69 16.71 15.20
C GLY A 326 -9.48 18.02 15.09
N TRP A 327 -8.96 19.11 15.67
CA TRP A 327 -9.62 20.41 15.57
C TRP A 327 -9.51 20.97 14.15
N ARG A 328 -8.33 20.86 13.52
CA ARG A 328 -8.10 21.35 12.15
C ARG A 328 -9.00 20.65 11.14
N ALA A 329 -9.12 19.32 11.23
CA ALA A 329 -10.07 18.54 10.44
C ALA A 329 -11.50 19.09 10.59
N ARG A 330 -11.95 19.34 11.83
CA ARG A 330 -13.29 19.84 12.11
C ARG A 330 -13.53 21.25 11.56
N ILE A 331 -12.59 22.18 11.74
CA ILE A 331 -12.75 23.55 11.26
C ILE A 331 -12.64 23.62 9.73
N THR A 332 -11.71 22.89 9.11
CA THR A 332 -11.64 22.77 7.64
C THR A 332 -12.94 22.21 7.09
N ALA A 333 -13.51 21.16 7.69
CA ALA A 333 -14.81 20.62 7.28
C ALA A 333 -15.91 21.70 7.30
N ILE A 334 -15.99 22.51 8.36
CA ILE A 334 -16.96 23.60 8.45
C ILE A 334 -16.71 24.66 7.36
N MET A 335 -15.45 25.06 7.13
CA MET A 335 -15.10 26.04 6.10
C MET A 335 -15.44 25.53 4.69
N ARG A 336 -15.09 24.28 4.37
CA ARG A 336 -15.47 23.62 3.11
C ARG A 336 -16.98 23.48 2.96
N ALA A 337 -17.73 23.26 4.05
CA ALA A 337 -19.19 23.26 4.01
C ALA A 337 -19.80 24.63 3.69
N LEU A 338 -19.15 25.72 4.10
CA LEU A 338 -19.60 27.09 3.78
C LEU A 338 -19.32 27.46 2.32
N ALA A 339 -18.15 27.04 1.81
CA ALA A 339 -17.69 27.41 0.48
C ALA A 339 -18.16 26.46 -0.64
N GLY A 340 -18.33 25.17 -0.34
CA GLY A 340 -18.42 24.09 -1.32
C GLY A 340 -19.84 23.66 -1.70
N LYS A 341 -19.90 22.75 -2.69
CA LYS A 341 -21.14 22.13 -3.19
C LYS A 341 -21.60 20.95 -2.32
N GLU A 342 -20.68 20.24 -1.66
CA GLU A 342 -20.94 19.04 -0.83
C GLU A 342 -21.20 19.40 0.65
N ARG A 343 -22.03 20.40 0.91
CA ARG A 343 -22.19 21.01 2.25
C ARG A 343 -22.59 20.02 3.34
N SER A 344 -23.54 19.15 3.03
CA SER A 344 -24.10 18.16 3.95
C SER A 344 -23.07 17.12 4.36
N GLU A 345 -22.25 16.65 3.41
CA GLU A 345 -21.15 15.72 3.67
C GLU A 345 -20.07 16.35 4.54
N TYR A 346 -19.65 17.58 4.24
CA TYR A 346 -18.66 18.27 5.06
C TYR A 346 -19.16 18.56 6.49
N LEU A 347 -20.44 18.91 6.67
CA LEU A 347 -21.03 19.03 8.02
C LEU A 347 -21.08 17.69 8.75
N ASN A 348 -21.38 16.60 8.03
CA ASN A 348 -21.31 15.25 8.58
C ASN A 348 -19.87 14.87 8.98
N ILE A 349 -18.87 15.29 8.19
CA ILE A 349 -17.46 15.08 8.54
C ILE A 349 -17.12 15.77 9.87
N ALA A 350 -17.50 17.04 10.00
CA ALA A 350 -17.24 17.84 11.20
C ALA A 350 -17.92 17.26 12.46
N ARG A 351 -19.15 16.75 12.33
CA ARG A 351 -19.99 16.33 13.47
C ARG A 351 -19.81 14.87 13.85
N THR A 352 -19.69 13.99 12.85
CA THR A 352 -19.76 12.54 13.04
C THR A 352 -18.44 11.86 12.73
N VAL A 353 -17.79 12.22 11.62
CA VAL A 353 -16.58 11.51 11.16
C VAL A 353 -15.41 11.75 12.09
N VAL A 354 -15.14 13.00 12.48
CA VAL A 354 -14.00 13.29 13.37
C VAL A 354 -14.08 12.50 14.69
N PRO A 355 -15.21 12.50 15.44
CA PRO A 355 -15.34 11.64 16.62
C PRO A 355 -15.22 10.14 16.32
N THR A 356 -15.78 9.69 15.19
CA THR A 356 -15.72 8.27 14.78
C THR A 356 -14.28 7.85 14.46
N ALA A 357 -13.51 8.70 13.78
CA ALA A 357 -12.10 8.50 13.49
C ALA A 357 -11.27 8.45 14.78
N SER A 358 -11.55 9.32 15.75
CA SER A 358 -10.87 9.27 17.05
C SER A 358 -11.20 8.00 17.84
N ALA A 359 -12.46 7.54 17.82
CA ALA A 359 -12.85 6.28 18.44
C ALA A 359 -12.17 5.09 17.75
N PHE A 360 -12.22 5.04 16.41
CA PHE A 360 -11.53 4.03 15.61
C PHE A 360 -10.03 3.98 15.94
N ALA A 361 -9.36 5.13 15.97
CA ALA A 361 -7.94 5.23 16.28
C ALA A 361 -7.62 4.68 17.67
N ARG A 362 -8.43 5.04 18.68
CA ARG A 362 -8.26 4.52 20.04
C ARG A 362 -8.43 3.00 20.12
N ASP A 363 -9.39 2.46 19.38
CA ASP A 363 -9.77 1.05 19.48
C ASP A 363 -8.85 0.13 18.65
N ASN A 364 -8.03 0.69 17.74
CA ASN A 364 -7.19 -0.07 16.82
C ASN A 364 -5.68 0.22 16.93
N CYS A 365 -5.23 1.37 17.45
CA CYS A 365 -3.82 1.76 17.39
C CYS A 365 -2.85 0.76 18.04
N GLU A 366 -3.28 0.04 19.08
CA GLU A 366 -2.45 -0.99 19.73
C GLU A 366 -2.24 -2.23 18.84
N ARG A 367 -3.21 -2.55 17.98
CA ARG A 367 -3.22 -3.81 17.23
C ARG A 367 -2.04 -3.93 16.28
N TYR A 368 -1.60 -2.81 15.69
CA TYR A 368 -0.38 -2.75 14.90
C TYR A 368 0.83 -3.24 15.69
N PHE A 369 1.04 -2.74 16.91
CA PHE A 369 2.21 -3.11 17.72
C PHE A 369 2.17 -4.58 18.15
N VAL A 370 0.98 -5.13 18.41
CA VAL A 370 0.81 -6.57 18.66
C VAL A 370 1.20 -7.39 17.43
N PHE A 371 0.69 -7.02 16.27
CA PHE A 371 0.99 -7.67 15.00
C PHE A 371 2.48 -7.58 14.64
N GLN A 372 3.05 -6.39 14.72
CA GLN A 372 4.44 -6.09 14.39
C GLN A 372 5.43 -6.87 15.27
N ARG A 373 5.10 -7.19 16.52
CA ARG A 373 5.93 -8.09 17.36
C ARG A 373 5.95 -9.53 16.86
N ARG A 374 4.85 -9.99 16.24
CA ARG A 374 4.73 -11.35 15.67
C ARG A 374 5.32 -11.43 14.27
N TRP A 375 5.38 -10.31 13.56
CA TRP A 375 5.78 -10.23 12.16
C TRP A 375 7.16 -10.85 11.87
N PRO A 376 8.27 -10.49 12.55
CA PRO A 376 9.57 -11.10 12.26
C PRO A 376 9.58 -12.63 12.45
N MET A 377 8.85 -13.13 13.46
CA MET A 377 8.73 -14.57 13.71
C MET A 377 7.95 -15.26 12.60
N LEU A 378 6.87 -14.65 12.11
CA LEU A 378 6.07 -15.16 10.99
C LEU A 378 6.93 -15.23 9.72
N MET A 379 7.62 -14.14 9.41
CA MET A 379 8.43 -14.02 8.21
C MET A 379 9.58 -15.03 8.20
N ASP A 380 10.28 -15.20 9.32
CA ASP A 380 11.33 -16.22 9.47
C ASP A 380 10.81 -17.64 9.22
N ARG A 381 9.62 -17.97 9.74
CA ARG A 381 9.00 -19.30 9.53
C ARG A 381 8.50 -19.54 8.12
N LEU A 382 8.18 -18.48 7.39
CA LEU A 382 7.70 -18.54 6.01
C LEU A 382 8.81 -18.40 4.97
N TRP A 383 10.02 -17.99 5.36
CA TRP A 383 11.14 -17.83 4.45
C TRP A 383 11.45 -19.15 3.73
N GLU A 384 11.38 -19.12 2.39
CA GLU A 384 11.54 -20.30 1.54
C GLU A 384 10.68 -21.51 1.96
N ASP A 385 9.44 -21.26 2.42
CA ASP A 385 8.55 -22.33 2.90
C ASP A 385 8.32 -23.41 1.84
N VAL A 386 8.80 -24.61 2.14
CA VAL A 386 8.80 -25.77 1.24
C VAL A 386 7.41 -26.30 0.89
N ALA A 387 6.38 -25.96 1.69
CA ALA A 387 5.01 -26.40 1.42
C ALA A 387 4.26 -25.43 0.52
N LEU A 388 4.45 -24.12 0.71
CA LEU A 388 3.78 -23.07 -0.05
C LEU A 388 4.48 -22.72 -1.36
N LYS A 389 5.83 -22.73 -1.41
CA LYS A 389 6.59 -22.35 -2.60
C LYS A 389 6.17 -23.14 -3.85
N PRO A 390 6.04 -24.49 -3.81
CA PRO A 390 5.58 -25.27 -4.97
C PRO A 390 4.11 -25.03 -5.35
N LEU A 391 3.26 -24.62 -4.40
CA LEU A 391 1.86 -24.30 -4.68
C LEU A 391 1.75 -22.97 -5.43
N LEU A 392 2.57 -21.99 -5.05
CA LEU A 392 2.61 -20.66 -5.68
C LEU A 392 3.27 -20.71 -7.07
N THR A 393 4.34 -21.49 -7.24
CA THR A 393 5.01 -21.63 -8.55
C THR A 393 4.28 -22.57 -9.51
N GLY A 394 3.19 -23.22 -9.07
CA GLY A 394 2.41 -24.14 -9.89
C GLY A 394 3.03 -25.53 -10.09
N GLU A 395 4.18 -25.82 -9.46
CA GLU A 395 4.78 -27.16 -9.42
C GLU A 395 3.85 -28.19 -8.78
N ARG A 396 3.03 -27.74 -7.83
CA ARG A 396 1.96 -28.53 -7.22
C ARG A 396 0.61 -27.86 -7.53
N ARG A 397 -0.21 -28.50 -8.35
CA ARG A 397 -1.55 -27.98 -8.68
C ARG A 397 -2.41 -27.89 -7.41
N VAL A 398 -2.86 -26.68 -7.11
CA VAL A 398 -4.00 -26.47 -6.20
C VAL A 398 -5.25 -27.00 -6.93
N ASP A 399 -5.98 -27.92 -6.32
CA ASP A 399 -7.28 -28.35 -6.87
C ASP A 399 -8.32 -27.23 -6.67
N ARG A 400 -8.40 -26.35 -7.66
CA ARG A 400 -9.31 -25.19 -7.67
C ARG A 400 -10.76 -25.57 -8.00
N SER A 401 -11.01 -26.82 -8.42
CA SER A 401 -12.36 -27.32 -8.75
C SER A 401 -13.21 -27.55 -7.49
N ALA A 402 -12.57 -27.96 -6.40
CA ALA A 402 -13.21 -28.14 -5.10
C ALA A 402 -13.68 -26.82 -4.46
N ILE A 403 -13.03 -25.69 -4.80
CA ILE A 403 -13.31 -24.37 -4.20
C ILE A 403 -14.39 -23.61 -4.97
N THR A 404 -14.47 -23.79 -6.30
CA THR A 404 -15.45 -23.11 -7.17
C THR A 404 -16.80 -23.82 -7.25
N GLY A 405 -16.96 -24.97 -6.60
CA GLY A 405 -18.16 -25.81 -6.68
C GLY A 405 -18.42 -26.40 -8.08
N ARG A 406 -17.44 -26.30 -8.99
CA ARG A 406 -17.54 -26.83 -10.35
C ARG A 406 -16.87 -28.19 -10.40
N PHE A 407 -17.69 -29.25 -10.47
CA PHE A 407 -17.18 -30.61 -10.67
C PHE A 407 -16.36 -30.68 -11.96
N PRO A 408 -15.15 -31.26 -11.93
CA PRO A 408 -14.41 -31.53 -13.16
C PRO A 408 -15.20 -32.57 -13.97
N VAL A 409 -15.48 -32.25 -15.23
CA VAL A 409 -16.02 -33.23 -16.18
C VAL A 409 -14.89 -34.22 -16.47
N VAL A 410 -15.01 -35.42 -15.91
CA VAL A 410 -14.15 -36.55 -16.26
C VAL A 410 -14.39 -36.83 -17.74
N ARG A 411 -13.42 -36.48 -18.59
CA ARG A 411 -13.41 -36.96 -19.97
C ARG A 411 -12.96 -38.42 -19.92
N PRO A 412 -13.77 -39.38 -20.38
CA PRO A 412 -13.27 -40.71 -20.63
C PRO A 412 -12.28 -40.64 -21.80
N ASP A 413 -11.16 -41.31 -21.64
CA ASP A 413 -10.05 -41.42 -22.61
C ASP A 413 -10.51 -41.90 -23.99
#